data_AF-A0A9X3WIG3-F1
#
_entry.id   AF-A0A9X3WIG3-F1
#
_cell.length_a   1.000
_cell.length_b   1.000
_cell.length_c   1.000
_cell.angle_alpha   90.00
_cell.angle_beta   90.00
_cell.angle_gamma   90.00
#
_symmetry.space_group_name_H-M   'P 1'
#
loop_
_entity.id
_entity.type
_entity.pdbx_description
1 polymer ?
#
loop_
_entity_poly.entity_id
_entity_poly.type
_entity_poly.pdbx_seq_one_letter_code
_entity_poly.pdbx_strand_id
1 'polypeptide(L)'
;MVQLFNILAMAVQIYSFALIAYILMSWFPGAKESSFGRFLSSICEPYLEPFRKIIPPLGMIDISPIVAILVLRFAVDGLQVLFFQILM
;
A
#
# COMPACT_ATOMS: atom_id res chain seq x y z
N MET A 1 -23.50 1.04 8.70
CA MET A 1 -22.92 0.38 7.51
C MET A 1 -22.04 1.34 6.71
N VAL A 2 -22.54 2.51 6.30
CA VAL A 2 -21.76 3.54 5.60
C VAL A 2 -20.55 4.03 6.41
N GLN A 3 -20.70 4.25 7.72
CA GLN A 3 -19.60 4.71 8.57
C GLN A 3 -18.45 3.71 8.64
N LEU A 4 -18.76 2.42 8.72
CA LEU A 4 -17.77 1.35 8.73
C LEU A 4 -16.98 1.33 7.41
N PHE A 5 -17.68 1.45 6.28
CA PHE A 5 -17.05 1.54 4.97
C PHE A 5 -16.09 2.74 4.89
N ASN A 6 -16.52 3.92 5.35
CA ASN A 6 -15.68 5.12 5.33
C ASN A 6 -14.42 4.97 6.19
N ILE A 7 -14.53 4.36 7.37
CA ILE A 7 -13.36 4.10 8.24
C ILE A 7 -12.37 3.16 7.55
N LEU A 8 -12.87 2.10 6.90
CA LEU A 8 -12.04 1.16 6.14
C LEU A 8 -11.36 1.85 4.95
N ALA A 9 -12.10 2.63 4.15
CA ALA A 9 -11.56 3.36 3.02
C ALA A 9 -10.47 4.36 3.46
N MET A 10 -10.69 5.07 4.58
CA MET A 10 -9.70 5.97 5.17
C MET A 10 -8.44 5.21 5.64
N ALA A 11 -8.61 4.06 6.31
CA ALA A 11 -7.48 3.24 6.75
C ALA A 11 -6.63 2.76 5.56
N VAL A 12 -7.27 2.31 4.48
CA VAL A 12 -6.58 1.90 3.25
C VAL A 12 -5.87 3.07 2.58
N GLN A 13 -6.46 4.26 2.59
CA GLN A 13 -5.83 5.48 2.08
C GLN A 13 -4.57 5.85 2.89
N ILE A 14 -4.65 5.81 4.23
CA ILE A 14 -3.50 6.05 5.11
C ILE A 14 -2.40 5.02 4.84
N TYR A 15 -2.77 3.74 4.71
CA TYR A 15 -1.82 2.69 4.37
C TYR A 15 -1.16 2.89 3.01
N SER A 16 -1.90 3.38 2.01
CA SER A 16 -1.35 3.74 0.70
C SER A 16 -0.28 4.82 0.81
N PHE A 17 -0.51 5.86 1.63
CA PHE A 17 0.51 6.88 1.90
C PHE A 17 1.72 6.32 2.65
N ALA A 18 1.51 5.39 3.58
CA ALA A 18 2.60 4.71 4.27
C ALA A 18 3.47 3.89 3.31
N LEU A 19 2.86 3.19 2.34
CA LEU A 19 3.58 2.51 1.27
C LEU A 19 4.40 3.50 0.43
N ILE A 20 3.82 4.63 0.01
CA ILE A 20 4.53 5.69 -0.72
C ILE A 20 5.74 6.17 0.07
N ALA A 21 5.57 6.50 1.35
CA ALA A 21 6.67 6.93 2.21
C ALA A 21 7.76 5.86 2.33
N TYR A 22 7.37 4.59 2.51
CA TYR A 22 8.30 3.47 2.59
C TYR A 22 9.13 3.28 1.30
N ILE A 23 8.51 3.46 0.14
CA ILE A 23 9.19 3.39 -1.16
C ILE A 23 10.17 4.56 -1.30
N LEU A 24 9.74 5.78 -0.99
CA LEU A 24 10.59 6.96 -1.09
C LEU A 24 11.81 6.84 -0.17
N MET A 25 11.69 6.20 0.99
CA MET A 25 12.84 5.92 1.86
C MET A 25 13.88 5.00 1.21
N SER A 26 13.51 4.17 0.22
CA SER A 26 14.49 3.36 -0.51
C SER A 26 15.43 4.21 -1.38
N TRP A 27 15.04 5.43 -1.72
CA TRP A 27 15.84 6.33 -2.55
C TRP A 27 16.90 7.10 -1.75
N PHE A 28 16.73 7.18 -0.43
CA PHE A 28 17.66 7.85 0.47
C PHE A 28 18.50 6.83 1.24
N PRO A 29 19.83 6.80 1.06
CA PRO A 29 20.71 5.90 1.80
C PRO A 29 20.53 6.04 3.31
N GLY A 30 20.35 4.92 4.02
CA GLY A 30 20.20 4.89 5.48
C GLY A 30 18.82 5.28 6.02
N ALA A 31 17.89 5.77 5.19
CA ALA A 31 16.55 6.15 5.67
C ALA A 31 15.72 4.95 6.17
N LYS A 32 15.84 3.79 5.51
CA LYS A 32 15.21 2.54 5.97
C LYS A 32 15.75 2.05 7.32
N GLU A 33 17.00 2.35 7.63
CA GLU A 33 17.65 1.99 8.90
C GLU A 33 17.27 2.91 10.06
N SER A 34 16.53 3.99 9.80
CA SER A 34 16.00 4.83 10.87
C SER A 34 14.91 4.09 11.66
N SER A 35 14.62 4.55 12.87
CA SER A 35 13.52 3.99 13.68
C SER A 35 12.18 4.03 12.92
N PHE A 36 11.90 5.14 12.24
CA PHE A 36 10.71 5.31 11.44
C PHE A 36 10.70 4.42 10.19
N GLY A 37 11.85 4.24 9.54
CA GLY A 37 12.01 3.33 8.41
C GLY A 37 11.77 1.86 8.77
N ARG A 38 12.31 1.39 9.90
CA ARG A 38 12.05 0.05 10.43
C ARG A 38 10.58 -0.15 10.79
N PHE A 39 9.95 0.85 11.39
CA PHE A 39 8.52 0.82 11.67
C PHE A 39 7.70 0.65 10.39
N LEU A 40 7.93 1.50 9.37
CA LEU A 40 7.25 1.35 8.08
C LEU A 40 7.54 -0.01 7.43
N SER A 41 8.78 -0.50 7.48
CA SER A 41 9.15 -1.81 6.96
C SER A 41 8.33 -2.93 7.60
N SER A 42 8.13 -2.91 8.94
CA SER A 42 7.34 -3.94 9.63
C SER A 42 5.87 -4.00 9.20
N ILE A 43 5.31 -2.89 8.73
CA ILE A 43 3.90 -2.77 8.34
C ILE A 43 3.71 -2.94 6.81
N CYS A 44 4.69 -2.50 6.01
CA CYS A 44 4.62 -2.50 4.55
C CYS A 44 5.16 -3.79 3.93
N GLU A 45 6.22 -4.39 4.49
CA GLU A 45 6.85 -5.59 3.91
C GLU A 45 5.91 -6.79 3.75
N PRO A 46 5.09 -7.17 4.74
CA PRO A 46 4.20 -8.33 4.59
C PRO A 46 3.24 -8.21 3.41
N TYR A 47 2.83 -6.99 3.07
CA TYR A 47 1.99 -6.72 1.91
C TYR A 47 2.79 -6.67 0.61
N LEU A 48 4.01 -6.10 0.62
CA LEU A 48 4.84 -5.95 -0.57
C LEU A 48 5.55 -7.24 -0.99
N GLU A 49 5.85 -8.15 -0.05
CA GLU A 49 6.60 -9.39 -0.30
C GLU A 49 5.97 -10.26 -1.41
N PRO A 50 4.64 -10.52 -1.43
CA PRO A 50 4.01 -11.24 -2.53
C PRO A 50 4.19 -10.56 -3.89
N PHE A 51 4.11 -9.22 -3.95
CA PHE A 51 4.29 -8.50 -5.21
C PHE A 51 5.73 -8.59 -5.71
N ARG A 52 6.73 -8.56 -4.83
CA ARG A 52 8.14 -8.74 -5.21
C ARG A 52 8.47 -10.15 -5.70
N LYS A 53 7.76 -11.16 -5.19
CA LYS A 53 7.89 -12.54 -5.67
C LYS A 53 7.38 -12.69 -7.10
N ILE A 54 6.34 -11.94 -7.48
CA ILE A 54 5.73 -11.98 -8.81
C ILE A 54 6.45 -11.03 -9.77
N ILE A 55 6.84 -9.85 -9.28
CA ILE A 55 7.43 -8.76 -10.05
C ILE A 55 8.86 -8.56 -9.53
N PRO A 56 9.86 -9.19 -10.18
CA PRO A 56 11.24 -8.98 -9.78
C PRO A 56 11.63 -7.50 -9.96
N PRO A 57 12.51 -6.97 -9.10
CA PRO A 57 12.99 -5.60 -9.22
C PRO A 57 13.69 -5.39 -10.57
N LEU A 58 13.45 -4.25 -11.21
CA LEU A 58 14.11 -3.88 -12.47
C LEU A 58 15.40 -3.12 -12.14
N GLY A 59 16.51 -3.87 -12.09
CA GLY A 59 17.80 -3.34 -11.68
C GLY A 59 17.79 -2.95 -10.19
N MET A 60 18.05 -1.67 -9.90
CA MET A 60 18.06 -1.14 -8.52
C MET A 60 16.69 -0.58 -8.08
N ILE A 61 15.70 -0.52 -8.98
CA ILE A 61 14.40 0.09 -8.72
C ILE A 61 13.35 -0.99 -8.50
N ASP A 62 12.75 -0.98 -7.31
CA ASP A 62 11.63 -1.85 -6.98
C ASP A 62 10.32 -1.24 -7.51
N ILE A 63 9.76 -1.84 -8.57
CA ILE A 63 8.49 -1.42 -9.20
C ILE A 63 7.29 -2.09 -8.54
N SER A 64 7.50 -3.20 -7.81
CA SER A 64 6.44 -3.91 -7.09
C SER A 64 5.51 -3.01 -6.26
N PRO A 65 5.98 -1.91 -5.64
CA PRO A 65 5.12 -1.10 -4.80
C PRO A 65 4.13 -0.23 -5.58
N ILE A 66 4.46 0.14 -6.82
CA ILE A 66 3.52 0.84 -7.72
C ILE A 66 2.34 -0.08 -8.01
N VAL A 67 2.62 -1.35 -8.34
CA VAL A 67 1.58 -2.35 -8.61
C VAL A 67 0.78 -2.65 -7.35
N ALA A 68 1.44 -2.75 -6.19
CA ALA A 68 0.78 -2.97 -4.92
C ALA A 68 -0.23 -1.83 -4.62
N ILE A 69 0.18 -0.57 -4.78
CA ILE A 69 -0.72 0.59 -4.59
C ILE A 69 -1.90 0.56 -5.57
N LEU A 70 -1.66 0.21 -6.84
CA LEU A 70 -2.73 0.09 -7.84
C LEU A 70 -3.75 -0.99 -7.46
N VAL A 71 -3.28 -2.16 -7.03
CA VAL A 71 -4.15 -3.26 -6.58
C VAL A 71 -4.98 -2.83 -5.37
N LEU A 72 -4.36 -2.16 -4.40
CA LEU A 72 -5.05 -1.65 -3.23
C LEU A 72 -6.16 -0.65 -3.60
N ARG A 73 -5.87 0.26 -4.55
CA ARG A 73 -6.83 1.26 -5.04
C ARG A 73 -8.00 0.62 -5.77
N PHE A 74 -7.74 -0.30 -6.69
CA PHE A 74 -8.81 -1.02 -7.38
C PHE A 74 -9.67 -1.85 -6.43
N ALA A 75 -9.08 -2.42 -5.37
CA ALA A 75 -9.84 -3.14 -4.36
C ALA A 75 -10.83 -2.23 -3.62
N VAL A 76 -10.40 -1.02 -3.23
CA VAL A 76 -11.29 -0.04 -2.56
C VAL A 76 -12.37 0.48 -3.51
N ASP A 77 -11.99 0.87 -4.72
CA ASP A 77 -12.93 1.40 -5.71
C ASP A 77 -13.99 0.33 -6.08
N GLY A 78 -13.57 -0.93 -6.23
CA GLY A 78 -14.47 -2.05 -6.47
C GLY A 78 -15.41 -2.31 -5.29
N LEU A 79 -14.87 -2.32 -4.06
CA LEU A 79 -15.68 -2.45 -2.84
C LEU A 79 -16.70 -1.31 -2.72
N GLN A 80 -16.31 -0.09 -3.10
CA GLN A 80 -17.17 1.08 -3.11
C GLN A 80 -18.36 0.89 -4.07
N VAL A 81 -18.09 0.46 -5.30
CA VAL A 81 -19.13 0.22 -6.30
C VAL A 81 -20.12 -0.84 -5.81
N LEU A 82 -19.61 -1.97 -5.29
CA LEU A 82 -20.46 -3.04 -4.75
C LEU A 82 -21.30 -2.57 -3.56
N PHE A 83 -20.70 -1.78 -2.66
CA PHE A 83 -21.42 -1.21 -1.52
C PHE A 83 -22.57 -0.31 -1.97
N PHE A 84 -22.34 0.56 -2.96
CA PHE A 84 -23.39 1.42 -3.51
C PHE A 84 -24.49 0.65 -4.24
N GLN A 85 -24.13 -0.42 -4.97
CA GLN A 85 -25.10 -1.27 -5.68
C GLN A 85 -25.98 -2.11 -4.76
N ILE A 86 -25.50 -2.48 -3.57
CA ILE A 86 -26.26 -3.26 -2.58
C ILE A 86 -27.17 -2.35 -1.74
N LEU A 87 -26.74 -1.11 -1.51
CA LEU A 87 -27.46 -0.14 -0.66
C LEU A 87 -28.57 0.62 -1.40
N MET A 88 -28.45 0.75 -2.73
CA MET A 88 -29.45 1.36 -3.63
C MET A 88 -30.35 0.30 -4.22
#